data_AF-A0A7J5GZ28-F1
#
_entry.id   AF-A0A7J5GZ28-F1
#
_cell.length_a   1.000
_cell.length_b   1.000
_cell.length_c   1.000
_cell.angle_alpha   90.00
_cell.angle_beta   90.00
_cell.angle_gamma   90.00
#
_symmetry.space_group_name_H-M   'P 1'
#
loop_
_entity.id
_entity.type
_entity.pdbx_description
1 polymer ?
#
loop_
_entity_poly.entity_id
_entity_poly.type
_entity_poly.pdbx_seq_one_letter_code
_entity_poly.pdbx_strand_id
1 'polypeptide(L)'
;MNYIVSFFAMICFCLTSYAQNQSAQESRFLEVNINNQTSALIKEPNKDVLITGNPQFKSWILDSIKNELTSGIWESTSGKWKFQNSHWEYCRILSGVSIITENTGKQFIVKAGDSFILKPGFSGTWEVVETTRKDFVAVAHDTNKQIIVKPSIGVIKAIEYYIEGGKKGNSKITAKAFTDKATMSWSENGQLKTVPIQVLYDIVDKNGASNASYELIECNIEKDIAIAKIQSQFGSQKYIDMFTLVKEVNEWKIVSKIYIPL
;
A
#
# COMPACT_ATOMS: atom_id res chain seq x y z
N MET A 1 18.03 17.20 -68.45
CA MET A 1 18.28 17.73 -67.09
C MET A 1 17.06 17.41 -66.22
N ASN A 2 17.09 16.23 -65.61
CA ASN A 2 16.02 15.65 -64.77
C ASN A 2 16.34 15.86 -63.29
N TYR A 3 16.21 17.08 -62.75
CA TYR A 3 16.46 17.33 -61.32
C TYR A 3 15.54 18.39 -60.68
N ILE A 4 14.33 18.63 -61.21
CA ILE A 4 13.41 19.64 -60.64
C ILE A 4 12.06 19.06 -60.19
N VAL A 5 11.74 17.80 -60.50
CA VAL A 5 10.45 17.18 -60.08
C VAL A 5 10.56 16.39 -58.77
N SER A 6 11.76 16.13 -58.26
CA SER A 6 11.94 15.23 -57.10
C SER A 6 11.92 15.93 -55.73
N PHE A 7 11.91 17.26 -55.66
CA PHE A 7 12.02 17.96 -54.36
C PHE A 7 10.66 18.41 -53.78
N PHE A 8 9.63 18.57 -54.61
CA PHE A 8 8.31 19.01 -54.14
C PHE A 8 7.43 17.86 -53.62
N ALA A 9 7.64 16.62 -54.08
CA ALA A 9 6.88 15.45 -53.61
C ALA A 9 7.32 14.98 -52.20
N MET A 10 8.56 15.25 -51.80
CA MET A 10 9.11 14.79 -50.52
C MET A 10 8.74 15.71 -49.35
N ILE A 11 8.46 16.99 -49.61
CA ILE A 11 8.00 17.95 -48.58
C ILE A 11 6.50 17.74 -48.26
N CYS A 12 5.70 17.28 -49.24
CA CYS A 12 4.28 17.02 -49.04
C CYS A 12 4.00 15.75 -48.19
N PHE A 13 4.89 14.76 -48.20
CA PHE A 13 4.77 13.53 -47.39
C PHE A 13 5.32 13.66 -45.95
N CYS A 14 6.22 14.61 -45.70
CA CYS A 14 6.71 14.87 -44.34
C CYS A 14 5.74 15.71 -43.50
N LEU A 15 4.97 16.62 -44.12
CA LEU A 15 4.01 17.45 -43.38
C LEU A 15 2.72 16.72 -42.99
N THR A 16 2.34 15.66 -43.71
CA THR A 16 1.19 14.81 -43.34
C THR A 16 1.53 13.84 -42.21
N SER A 17 2.80 13.46 -42.07
CA SER A 17 3.27 12.53 -41.02
C SER A 17 3.57 13.21 -39.69
N TYR A 18 3.91 14.52 -39.71
CA TYR A 18 4.11 15.31 -38.48
C TYR A 18 2.79 15.81 -37.85
N ALA A 19 1.69 15.75 -38.60
CA ALA A 19 0.37 16.19 -38.16
C ALA A 19 -0.53 15.05 -37.61
N GLN A 20 -0.05 13.80 -37.56
CA GLN A 20 -0.88 12.64 -37.19
C GLN A 20 -0.47 11.92 -35.89
N ASN A 21 0.29 12.55 -34.99
CA ASN A 21 0.57 11.90 -33.70
C ASN A 21 0.71 12.86 -32.50
N GLN A 22 -0.16 13.86 -32.43
CA GLN A 22 -0.60 14.36 -31.13
C GLN A 22 -1.91 13.65 -30.82
N SER A 23 -1.84 12.50 -30.13
CA SER A 23 -2.96 12.15 -29.27
C SER A 23 -3.19 13.38 -28.40
N ALA A 24 -4.40 13.97 -28.47
CA ALA A 24 -4.74 15.09 -27.62
C ALA A 24 -4.48 14.64 -26.18
N GLN A 25 -3.41 15.17 -25.57
CA GLN A 25 -3.04 14.79 -24.23
C GLN A 25 -4.18 15.24 -23.34
N GLU A 26 -4.94 14.28 -22.81
CA GLU A 26 -6.05 14.57 -21.92
C GLU A 26 -5.55 15.46 -20.78
N SER A 27 -6.33 16.49 -20.44
CA SER A 27 -5.99 17.42 -19.38
C SER A 27 -5.75 16.66 -18.08
N ARG A 28 -4.61 16.91 -17.44
CA ARG A 28 -4.34 16.42 -16.07
C ARG A 28 -5.06 17.24 -14.99
N PHE A 29 -5.83 18.24 -15.40
CA PHE A 29 -6.71 19.01 -14.53
C PHE A 29 -8.14 18.51 -14.69
N LEU A 30 -8.74 18.08 -13.58
CA LEU A 30 -10.13 17.65 -13.48
C LEU A 30 -10.89 18.58 -12.54
N GLU A 31 -12.00 19.14 -13.01
CA GLU A 31 -12.88 19.94 -12.19
C GLU A 31 -13.86 19.03 -11.42
N VAL A 32 -14.07 19.33 -10.13
CA VAL A 32 -15.02 18.58 -9.29
C VAL A 32 -16.42 19.17 -9.46
N ASN A 33 -17.14 18.77 -10.51
CA ASN A 33 -18.54 19.18 -10.75
C ASN A 33 -19.36 18.06 -11.41
N ILE A 34 -20.70 18.16 -11.32
CA ILE A 34 -21.63 17.20 -11.94
C ILE A 34 -22.24 17.70 -13.27
N ASN A 35 -21.97 18.95 -13.66
CA ASN A 35 -22.63 19.60 -14.79
C ASN A 35 -22.30 18.95 -16.13
N ASN A 36 -21.12 18.32 -16.21
CA ASN A 36 -20.60 17.71 -17.43
C ASN A 36 -20.71 16.17 -17.45
N GLN A 37 -21.34 15.54 -16.45
CA GLN A 37 -21.47 14.08 -16.37
C GLN A 37 -22.88 13.58 -16.75
N THR A 38 -22.92 12.49 -17.51
CA THR A 38 -24.15 12.00 -18.16
C THR A 38 -24.97 11.00 -17.37
N SER A 39 -24.50 10.42 -16.25
CA SER A 39 -25.38 9.60 -15.39
C SER A 39 -24.82 9.32 -13.99
N ALA A 40 -25.68 9.48 -12.98
CA ALA A 40 -25.39 9.07 -11.61
C ALA A 40 -25.62 7.56 -11.42
N LEU A 41 -24.77 6.91 -10.63
CA LEU A 41 -25.05 5.59 -10.11
C LEU A 41 -26.09 5.70 -9.00
N ILE A 42 -27.24 5.07 -9.19
CA ILE A 42 -28.34 5.07 -8.23
C ILE A 42 -28.25 3.82 -7.35
N LYS A 43 -28.31 4.01 -6.03
CA LYS A 43 -28.32 2.93 -5.04
C LYS A 43 -29.27 3.27 -3.90
N GLU A 44 -29.60 2.26 -3.09
CA GLU A 44 -30.28 2.40 -1.81
C GLU A 44 -29.46 1.66 -0.75
N PRO A 45 -29.54 2.03 0.53
CA PRO A 45 -28.96 1.20 1.58
C PRO A 45 -29.68 -0.15 1.65
N ASN A 46 -28.93 -1.21 1.98
CA ASN A 46 -29.53 -2.53 2.13
C ASN A 46 -30.58 -2.53 3.26
N LYS A 47 -31.64 -3.32 3.09
CA LYS A 47 -32.78 -3.34 4.03
C LYS A 47 -32.41 -3.79 5.44
N ASP A 48 -31.35 -4.59 5.60
CA ASP A 48 -30.84 -5.09 6.88
C ASP A 48 -30.10 -4.02 7.70
N VAL A 49 -29.61 -2.96 7.06
CA VAL A 49 -28.95 -1.83 7.72
C VAL A 49 -29.85 -0.60 7.85
N LEU A 50 -30.99 -0.55 7.14
CA LEU A 50 -31.93 0.56 7.18
C LEU A 50 -32.61 0.65 8.57
N ILE A 51 -32.71 1.87 9.10
CA ILE A 51 -33.33 2.16 10.40
C ILE A 51 -34.63 2.96 10.19
N THR A 52 -34.59 4.06 9.44
CA THR A 52 -35.79 4.86 9.11
C THR A 52 -35.69 5.49 7.72
N GLY A 53 -36.85 5.84 7.14
CA GLY A 53 -36.96 6.50 5.86
C GLY A 53 -36.81 5.57 4.65
N ASN A 54 -36.67 6.16 3.47
CA ASN A 54 -36.42 5.46 2.21
C ASN A 54 -35.38 6.25 1.37
N PRO A 55 -34.13 6.34 1.85
CA PRO A 55 -33.12 7.19 1.23
C PRO A 55 -32.69 6.64 -0.13
N GLN A 56 -32.52 7.56 -1.09
CA GLN A 56 -32.06 7.29 -2.44
C GLN A 56 -30.67 7.90 -2.60
N PHE A 57 -29.67 7.08 -2.93
CA PHE A 57 -28.29 7.50 -3.13
C PHE A 57 -28.01 7.76 -4.61
N LYS A 58 -27.29 8.85 -4.89
CA LYS A 58 -26.72 9.15 -6.20
C LYS A 58 -25.23 9.36 -6.06
N SER A 59 -24.44 8.65 -6.87
CA SER A 59 -22.99 8.84 -6.94
C SER A 59 -22.56 9.22 -8.36
N TRP A 60 -21.83 10.32 -8.50
CA TRP A 60 -21.12 10.72 -9.70
C TRP A 60 -19.64 10.48 -9.47
N ILE A 61 -19.06 9.48 -10.14
CA ILE A 61 -17.65 9.15 -10.03
C ILE A 61 -16.88 10.00 -11.05
N LEU A 62 -16.00 10.87 -10.54
CA LEU A 62 -15.25 11.82 -11.37
C LEU A 62 -13.88 11.28 -11.74
N ASP A 63 -13.21 10.60 -10.80
CA ASP A 63 -11.94 9.92 -11.04
C ASP A 63 -11.88 8.61 -10.24
N SER A 64 -11.18 7.63 -10.77
CA SER A 64 -11.00 6.34 -10.12
C SER A 64 -9.72 5.66 -10.59
N ILE A 65 -8.85 5.34 -9.64
CA ILE A 65 -7.72 4.43 -9.83
C ILE A 65 -8.15 3.07 -9.28
N LYS A 66 -8.22 2.06 -10.16
CA LYS A 66 -8.76 0.73 -9.85
C LYS A 66 -8.17 0.18 -8.55
N ASN A 67 -9.04 -0.13 -7.58
CA ASN A 67 -8.73 -0.70 -6.27
C ASN A 67 -7.84 0.18 -5.35
N GLU A 68 -7.66 1.46 -5.67
CA GLU A 68 -6.80 2.35 -4.88
C GLU A 68 -7.52 3.62 -4.45
N LEU A 69 -8.15 4.32 -5.38
CA LEU A 69 -8.73 5.63 -5.15
C LEU A 69 -10.03 5.78 -5.94
N THR A 70 -10.99 6.45 -5.33
CA THR A 70 -12.19 6.92 -6.01
C THR A 70 -12.52 8.31 -5.50
N SER A 71 -12.77 9.25 -6.41
CA SER A 71 -13.24 10.58 -6.06
C SER A 71 -14.52 10.91 -6.82
N GLY A 72 -15.36 11.71 -6.20
CA GLY A 72 -16.61 12.08 -6.82
C GLY A 72 -17.55 12.89 -5.94
N ILE A 73 -18.80 12.93 -6.36
CA ILE A 73 -19.89 13.59 -5.65
C ILE A 73 -20.92 12.53 -5.28
N TRP A 74 -21.42 12.61 -4.05
CA TRP A 74 -22.47 11.75 -3.53
C TRP A 74 -23.62 12.59 -3.00
N GLU A 75 -24.84 12.11 -3.20
CA GLU A 75 -26.07 12.71 -2.68
C GLU A 75 -26.97 11.64 -2.07
N SER A 76 -27.67 11.97 -1.00
CA SER A 76 -28.75 11.15 -0.45
C SER A 76 -29.96 11.99 -0.05
N THR A 77 -31.15 11.45 -0.30
CA THR A 77 -32.39 11.93 0.33
C THR A 77 -32.47 11.51 1.81
N SER A 78 -33.48 12.00 2.52
CA SER A 78 -33.62 11.77 3.96
C SER A 78 -33.83 10.30 4.33
N GLY A 79 -33.16 9.87 5.41
CA GLY A 79 -33.22 8.52 5.95
C GLY A 79 -32.08 8.25 6.92
N LYS A 80 -32.14 7.11 7.61
CA LYS A 80 -31.13 6.67 8.60
C LYS A 80 -30.79 5.22 8.42
N TRP A 81 -29.50 4.88 8.46
CA TRP A 81 -29.01 3.51 8.33
C TRP A 81 -27.76 3.28 9.18
N LYS A 82 -27.47 2.00 9.48
CA LYS A 82 -26.19 1.57 10.04
C LYS A 82 -25.10 1.69 8.98
N PHE A 83 -23.98 2.27 9.36
CA PHE A 83 -22.87 2.56 8.47
C PHE A 83 -21.57 2.04 9.07
N GLN A 84 -20.81 1.32 8.24
CA GLN A 84 -19.45 0.87 8.54
C GLN A 84 -18.55 1.33 7.41
N ASN A 85 -17.41 1.90 7.76
CA ASN A 85 -16.43 2.37 6.78
C ASN A 85 -15.14 1.56 6.90
N SER A 86 -14.82 0.80 5.85
CA SER A 86 -13.58 0.02 5.78
C SER A 86 -12.43 0.78 5.13
N HIS A 87 -12.66 1.99 4.60
CA HIS A 87 -11.68 2.75 3.82
C HIS A 87 -11.33 4.08 4.50
N TRP A 88 -10.28 4.76 4.04
CA TRP A 88 -10.05 6.15 4.45
C TRP A 88 -10.81 7.06 3.49
N GLU A 89 -11.62 7.99 4.01
CA GLU A 89 -12.42 8.87 3.15
C GLU A 89 -12.38 10.31 3.68
N TYR A 90 -11.98 11.24 2.82
CA TYR A 90 -12.23 12.67 3.00
C TYR A 90 -13.60 13.01 2.44
N CYS A 91 -14.37 13.82 3.17
CA CYS A 91 -15.67 14.33 2.77
C CYS A 91 -15.72 15.84 2.96
N ARG A 92 -16.38 16.56 2.05
CA ARG A 92 -16.85 17.93 2.27
C ARG A 92 -18.33 18.04 1.91
N ILE A 93 -19.13 18.56 2.82
CA ILE A 93 -20.57 18.79 2.57
C ILE A 93 -20.73 20.02 1.68
N LEU A 94 -21.40 19.84 0.55
CA LEU A 94 -21.76 20.89 -0.40
C LEU A 94 -23.12 21.51 -0.07
N SER A 95 -24.07 20.71 0.40
CA SER A 95 -25.41 21.15 0.80
C SER A 95 -26.09 20.14 1.73
N GLY A 96 -27.10 20.59 2.47
CA GLY A 96 -27.91 19.76 3.36
C GLY A 96 -27.28 19.55 4.74
N VAL A 97 -27.86 18.63 5.51
CA VAL A 97 -27.51 18.35 6.90
C VAL A 97 -27.57 16.85 7.15
N SER A 98 -26.48 16.30 7.69
CA SER A 98 -26.40 14.93 8.17
C SER A 98 -25.93 14.85 9.62
N ILE A 99 -26.36 13.80 10.31
CA ILE A 99 -25.92 13.45 11.66
C ILE A 99 -25.22 12.09 11.59
N ILE A 100 -23.94 12.08 11.95
CA ILE A 100 -23.13 10.87 12.03
C ILE A 100 -22.99 10.52 13.52
N THR A 101 -23.48 9.34 13.91
CA THR A 101 -23.38 8.85 15.30
C THR A 101 -22.47 7.64 15.35
N GLU A 102 -21.37 7.72 16.09
CA GLU A 102 -20.48 6.58 16.35
C GLU A 102 -21.12 5.60 17.34
N ASN A 103 -20.77 4.31 17.30
CA ASN A 103 -21.25 3.31 18.26
C ASN A 103 -20.92 3.63 19.73
N THR A 104 -19.95 4.52 19.99
CA THR A 104 -19.64 5.07 21.31
C THR A 104 -20.74 6.01 21.84
N GLY A 105 -21.69 6.41 20.99
CA GLY A 105 -22.72 7.41 21.26
C GLY A 105 -22.33 8.83 20.85
N LYS A 106 -21.08 9.07 20.42
CA LYS A 106 -20.63 10.40 20.00
C LYS A 106 -21.30 10.82 18.69
N GLN A 107 -21.85 12.02 18.65
CA GLN A 107 -22.56 12.57 17.50
C GLN A 107 -21.82 13.74 16.85
N PHE A 108 -21.90 13.79 15.53
CA PHE A 108 -21.33 14.84 14.70
C PHE A 108 -22.40 15.32 13.73
N ILE A 109 -22.78 16.60 13.84
CA ILE A 109 -23.67 17.26 12.88
C ILE A 109 -22.78 17.89 11.82
N VAL A 110 -22.99 17.53 10.55
CA VAL A 110 -22.23 18.04 9.41
C VAL A 110 -23.18 18.73 8.42
N LYS A 111 -22.82 19.94 8.00
CA LYS A 111 -23.60 20.82 7.11
C LYS A 111 -22.71 21.47 6.06
N ALA A 112 -23.33 22.19 5.11
CA ALA A 112 -22.62 22.87 4.03
C ALA A 112 -21.38 23.66 4.50
N GLY A 113 -20.24 23.38 3.88
CA GLY A 113 -18.94 23.96 4.22
C GLY A 113 -18.09 23.13 5.18
N ASP A 114 -18.69 22.19 5.91
CA ASP A 114 -17.94 21.31 6.81
C ASP A 114 -17.16 20.24 6.02
N SER A 115 -15.94 19.98 6.48
CA SER A 115 -15.08 18.90 5.98
C SER A 115 -14.70 17.97 7.11
N PHE A 116 -14.59 16.68 6.81
CA PHE A 116 -14.22 15.66 7.79
C PHE A 116 -13.59 14.45 7.13
N ILE A 117 -12.99 13.60 7.97
CA ILE A 117 -12.36 12.34 7.55
C ILE A 117 -13.06 11.19 8.27
N LEU A 118 -13.49 10.19 7.53
CA LEU A 118 -13.89 8.90 8.05
C LEU A 118 -12.71 7.95 7.96
N LYS A 119 -12.23 7.50 9.12
CA LYS A 119 -11.15 6.54 9.19
C LYS A 119 -11.67 5.10 9.00
N PRO A 120 -10.84 4.19 8.50
CA PRO A 120 -11.13 2.76 8.49
C PRO A 120 -11.50 2.26 9.89
N GLY A 121 -12.51 1.40 9.96
CA GLY A 121 -13.02 0.85 11.22
C GLY A 121 -14.13 1.69 11.87
N PHE A 122 -14.45 2.87 11.34
CA PHE A 122 -15.60 3.63 11.81
C PHE A 122 -16.88 2.79 11.71
N SER A 123 -17.64 2.73 12.81
CA SER A 123 -18.92 2.01 12.88
C SER A 123 -19.94 2.84 13.66
N GLY A 124 -21.16 2.93 13.12
CA GLY A 124 -22.19 3.78 13.68
C GLY A 124 -23.45 3.87 12.82
N THR A 125 -24.09 5.03 12.83
CA THR A 125 -25.22 5.35 11.94
C THR A 125 -24.97 6.64 11.18
N TRP A 126 -25.44 6.68 9.94
CA TRP A 126 -25.57 7.91 9.17
C TRP A 126 -27.05 8.28 9.05
N GLU A 127 -27.39 9.50 9.40
CA GLU A 127 -28.73 10.06 9.29
C GLU A 127 -28.69 11.30 8.39
N VAL A 128 -29.48 11.31 7.32
CA VAL A 128 -29.67 12.46 6.44
C VAL A 128 -30.95 13.16 6.87
N VAL A 129 -30.80 14.34 7.49
CA VAL A 129 -31.91 15.15 8.00
C VAL A 129 -32.48 16.00 6.85
N GLU A 130 -31.59 16.65 6.11
CA GLU A 130 -31.89 17.37 4.88
C GLU A 130 -31.07 16.73 3.76
N THR A 131 -31.62 16.65 2.53
CA THR A 131 -30.93 16.07 1.37
C THR A 131 -29.49 16.54 1.30
N THR A 132 -28.57 15.63 1.57
CA THR A 132 -27.16 15.94 1.78
C THR A 132 -26.39 15.63 0.50
N ARG A 133 -25.61 16.59 0.04
CA ARG A 133 -24.65 16.41 -1.06
C ARG A 133 -23.25 16.64 -0.54
N LYS A 134 -22.30 15.76 -0.88
CA LYS A 134 -20.89 15.88 -0.54
C LYS A 134 -20.00 15.62 -1.75
N ASP A 135 -18.83 16.27 -1.79
CA ASP A 135 -17.70 15.70 -2.53
C ASP A 135 -16.92 14.76 -1.60
N PHE A 136 -16.25 13.78 -2.21
CA PHE A 136 -15.47 12.80 -1.48
C PHE A 136 -14.23 12.36 -2.24
N VAL A 137 -13.22 11.94 -1.46
CA VAL A 137 -12.07 11.17 -1.92
C VAL A 137 -11.93 9.98 -1.00
N ALA A 138 -12.18 8.79 -1.53
CA ALA A 138 -12.04 7.51 -0.85
C ALA A 138 -10.76 6.82 -1.32
N VAL A 139 -9.91 6.43 -0.39
CA VAL A 139 -8.70 5.64 -0.63
C VAL A 139 -8.92 4.29 0.00
N ALA A 140 -8.74 3.23 -0.80
CA ALA A 140 -8.85 1.87 -0.32
C ALA A 140 -7.89 1.65 0.85
N HIS A 141 -8.43 1.39 2.04
CA HIS A 141 -7.63 0.93 3.16
C HIS A 141 -7.49 -0.58 3.03
N ASP A 142 -6.37 -0.96 2.47
CA ASP A 142 -5.93 -2.34 2.50
C ASP A 142 -5.40 -2.61 3.92
N THR A 143 -6.11 -3.47 4.65
CA THR A 143 -5.66 -3.99 5.96
C THR A 143 -4.34 -4.77 5.85
N ASN A 144 -3.92 -5.12 4.63
CA ASN A 144 -2.64 -5.70 4.28
C ASN A 144 -1.65 -4.69 3.64
N LYS A 145 -1.94 -3.37 3.60
CA LYS A 145 -0.98 -2.31 3.23
C LYS A 145 -0.16 -1.81 4.45
N GLN A 146 0.39 -2.72 5.26
CA GLN A 146 1.85 -2.63 5.37
C GLN A 146 2.33 -2.90 3.96
N ILE A 147 3.12 -2.02 3.33
CA ILE A 147 3.50 -2.20 1.92
C ILE A 147 4.11 -3.60 1.76
N ILE A 148 3.34 -4.60 1.34
CA ILE A 148 3.89 -5.82 0.76
C ILE A 148 4.31 -5.38 -0.64
N VAL A 149 5.42 -4.65 -0.70
CA VAL A 149 6.33 -4.84 -1.82
C VAL A 149 6.52 -6.34 -1.79
N LYS A 150 6.03 -7.07 -2.81
CA LYS A 150 6.40 -8.47 -2.96
C LYS A 150 7.93 -8.48 -2.79
N PRO A 151 8.44 -9.09 -1.70
CA PRO A 151 9.83 -8.92 -1.34
C PRO A 151 10.65 -9.33 -2.55
N SER A 152 11.66 -8.54 -2.89
CA SER A 152 12.45 -8.84 -4.09
C SER A 152 12.95 -10.28 -3.97
N ILE A 153 12.91 -11.03 -5.08
CA ILE A 153 13.39 -12.41 -5.11
C ILE A 153 14.82 -12.48 -4.54
N GLY A 154 15.61 -11.42 -4.73
CA GLY A 154 16.94 -11.30 -4.16
C GLY A 154 16.99 -11.17 -2.64
N VAL A 155 16.14 -10.34 -2.01
CA VAL A 155 16.08 -10.23 -0.54
C VAL A 155 15.62 -11.56 0.06
N ILE A 156 14.60 -12.20 -0.53
CA ILE A 156 14.16 -13.53 -0.11
C ILE A 156 15.29 -14.55 -0.24
N LYS A 157 15.99 -14.57 -1.37
CA LYS A 157 17.14 -15.47 -1.59
C LYS A 157 18.24 -15.30 -0.54
N ALA A 158 18.52 -14.07 -0.09
CA ALA A 158 19.47 -13.82 0.99
C ALA A 158 18.99 -14.44 2.31
N ILE A 159 17.72 -14.24 2.67
CA ILE A 159 17.11 -14.86 3.87
C ILE A 159 17.09 -16.39 3.74
N GLU A 160 16.81 -16.93 2.56
CA GLU A 160 16.83 -18.36 2.31
C GLU A 160 18.22 -18.96 2.49
N TYR A 161 19.30 -18.29 2.07
CA TYR A 161 20.66 -18.74 2.38
C TYR A 161 20.93 -18.78 3.89
N TYR A 162 20.42 -17.80 4.64
CA TYR A 162 20.54 -17.78 6.10
C TYR A 162 19.83 -19.00 6.74
N ILE A 163 18.58 -19.25 6.35
CA ILE A 163 17.78 -20.36 6.88
C ILE A 163 18.34 -21.72 6.43
N GLU A 164 18.71 -21.86 5.17
CA GLU A 164 19.27 -23.10 4.61
C GLU A 164 20.62 -23.47 5.23
N GLY A 165 21.44 -22.48 5.56
CA GLY A 165 22.69 -22.72 6.27
C GLY A 165 22.46 -23.29 7.67
N GLY A 166 21.44 -22.82 8.41
CA GLY A 166 21.04 -23.43 9.68
C GLY A 166 20.38 -24.81 9.53
N LYS A 167 19.63 -25.03 8.44
CA LYS A 167 19.08 -26.37 8.12
C LYS A 167 20.19 -27.40 7.93
N LYS A 168 21.25 -27.01 7.23
CA LYS A 168 22.37 -27.90 6.88
C LYS A 168 23.51 -27.88 7.89
N GLY A 169 23.49 -26.97 8.88
CA GLY A 169 24.62 -26.76 9.78
C GLY A 169 25.90 -26.40 9.02
N ASN A 170 25.78 -25.53 8.01
CA ASN A 170 26.87 -25.22 7.10
C ASN A 170 26.98 -23.71 6.89
N SER A 171 27.97 -23.13 7.58
CA SER A 171 28.25 -21.70 7.52
C SER A 171 28.60 -21.19 6.13
N LYS A 172 29.15 -22.02 5.22
CA LYS A 172 29.44 -21.61 3.83
C LYS A 172 28.17 -21.31 3.04
N ILE A 173 27.04 -21.92 3.41
CA ILE A 173 25.73 -21.58 2.85
C ILE A 173 25.23 -20.29 3.48
N THR A 174 25.30 -20.17 4.81
CA THR A 174 24.93 -18.95 5.54
C THR A 174 25.71 -17.74 5.04
N ALA A 175 27.00 -17.86 4.78
CA ALA A 175 27.88 -16.79 4.31
C ALA A 175 27.44 -16.18 2.97
N LYS A 176 26.70 -16.93 2.13
CA LYS A 176 26.13 -16.38 0.89
C LYS A 176 25.10 -15.28 1.16
N ALA A 177 24.48 -15.26 2.34
CA ALA A 177 23.50 -14.26 2.73
C ALA A 177 24.10 -12.93 3.16
N PHE A 178 25.35 -12.90 3.64
CA PHE A 178 25.93 -11.75 4.33
C PHE A 178 27.09 -11.13 3.54
N THR A 179 27.41 -9.87 3.83
CA THR A 179 28.69 -9.27 3.45
C THR A 179 29.80 -9.73 4.40
N ASP A 180 31.05 -9.68 3.95
CA ASP A 180 32.22 -10.08 4.76
C ASP A 180 32.40 -9.24 6.05
N LYS A 181 31.84 -8.03 6.05
CA LYS A 181 31.87 -7.09 7.20
C LYS A 181 30.55 -7.04 7.97
N ALA A 182 29.65 -7.98 7.72
CA ALA A 182 28.37 -7.97 8.39
C ALA A 182 28.53 -8.13 9.91
N THR A 183 27.55 -7.64 10.65
CA THR A 183 27.51 -7.70 12.11
C THR A 183 26.26 -8.39 12.61
N MET A 184 26.35 -8.96 13.81
CA MET A 184 25.21 -9.46 14.57
C MET A 184 25.15 -8.75 15.92
N SER A 185 24.00 -8.19 16.28
CA SER A 185 23.83 -7.46 17.55
C SER A 185 22.57 -7.85 18.33
N TRP A 186 22.64 -7.76 19.65
CA TRP A 186 21.52 -8.00 20.57
C TRP A 186 21.73 -7.25 21.88
N SER A 187 20.71 -7.25 22.74
CA SER A 187 20.83 -6.80 24.13
C SER A 187 20.93 -8.01 25.05
N GLU A 188 21.91 -8.00 25.95
CA GLU A 188 22.10 -9.03 26.97
C GLU A 188 22.35 -8.35 28.31
N ASN A 189 21.50 -8.64 29.30
CA ASN A 189 21.57 -8.01 30.63
C ASN A 189 21.58 -6.46 30.58
N GLY A 190 20.83 -5.88 29.64
CA GLY A 190 20.75 -4.44 29.43
C GLY A 190 21.98 -3.82 28.73
N GLN A 191 22.95 -4.63 28.30
CA GLN A 191 24.13 -4.18 27.57
C GLN A 191 24.03 -4.54 26.09
N LEU A 192 24.38 -3.59 25.23
CA LEU A 192 24.51 -3.82 23.80
C LEU A 192 25.71 -4.75 23.53
N LYS A 193 25.46 -5.82 22.79
CA LYS A 193 26.48 -6.70 22.22
C LYS A 193 26.43 -6.57 20.71
N THR A 194 27.60 -6.38 20.09
CA THR A 194 27.78 -6.39 18.64
C THR A 194 29.03 -7.19 18.32
N VAL A 195 28.89 -8.18 17.44
CA VAL A 195 29.99 -9.07 17.05
C VAL A 195 30.09 -9.17 15.52
N PRO A 196 31.27 -9.51 14.98
CA PRO A 196 31.42 -9.87 13.57
C PRO A 196 30.54 -11.07 13.21
N ILE A 197 30.06 -11.11 11.97
CA ILE A 197 29.18 -12.20 11.51
C ILE A 197 29.84 -13.59 11.59
N GLN A 198 31.17 -13.67 11.66
CA GLN A 198 31.90 -14.91 11.88
C GLN A 198 31.40 -15.68 13.12
N VAL A 199 30.97 -14.99 14.18
CA VAL A 199 30.43 -15.65 15.38
C VAL A 199 29.17 -16.45 15.05
N LEU A 200 28.32 -15.95 14.14
CA LEU A 200 27.14 -16.70 13.69
C LEU A 200 27.56 -17.96 12.91
N TYR A 201 28.61 -17.88 12.10
CA TYR A 201 29.12 -19.01 11.33
C TYR A 201 29.65 -20.11 12.25
N ASP A 202 30.43 -19.72 13.26
CA ASP A 202 30.97 -20.65 14.26
C ASP A 202 29.83 -21.35 15.02
N ILE A 203 28.74 -20.64 15.34
CA ILE A 203 27.53 -21.20 15.96
C ILE A 203 26.84 -22.20 15.03
N VAL A 204 26.67 -21.86 13.75
CA VAL A 204 26.02 -22.73 12.75
C VAL A 204 26.80 -24.04 12.58
N ASP A 205 28.12 -23.97 12.42
CA ASP A 205 28.95 -25.16 12.23
C ASP A 205 29.04 -26.00 13.51
N LYS A 206 29.10 -25.35 14.69
CA LYS A 206 29.11 -26.04 15.99
C LYS A 206 27.80 -26.77 16.29
N ASN A 207 26.66 -26.14 16.02
CA ASN A 207 25.35 -26.71 16.30
C ASN A 207 24.95 -27.79 15.30
N GLY A 208 25.51 -27.76 14.08
CA GLY A 208 25.17 -28.70 13.03
C GLY A 208 23.75 -28.51 12.48
N ALA A 209 23.30 -29.49 11.71
CA ALA A 209 22.01 -29.45 11.03
C ALA A 209 20.85 -29.41 12.05
N SER A 210 19.87 -28.54 11.79
CA SER A 210 18.70 -28.38 12.65
C SER A 210 17.44 -28.11 11.84
N ASN A 211 16.26 -28.33 12.42
CA ASN A 211 15.04 -27.82 11.79
C ASN A 211 15.08 -26.29 11.80
N ALA A 212 15.02 -25.66 10.63
CA ALA A 212 14.93 -24.22 10.54
C ALA A 212 13.83 -23.75 9.58
N SER A 213 13.11 -22.72 9.99
CA SER A 213 12.01 -22.11 9.23
C SER A 213 11.91 -20.63 9.56
N TYR A 214 11.14 -19.91 8.76
CA TYR A 214 10.84 -18.52 9.05
C TYR A 214 9.47 -18.12 8.53
N GLU A 215 8.94 -17.04 9.09
CA GLU A 215 7.83 -16.26 8.57
C GLU A 215 8.34 -14.84 8.32
N LEU A 216 8.09 -14.31 7.12
CA LEU A 216 8.39 -12.92 6.82
C LEU A 216 7.32 -12.03 7.46
N ILE A 217 7.75 -11.15 8.37
CA ILE A 217 6.86 -10.19 9.02
C ILE A 217 6.80 -8.89 8.22
N GLU A 218 7.96 -8.38 7.78
CA GLU A 218 8.06 -7.07 7.12
C GLU A 218 9.22 -7.06 6.12
N CYS A 219 9.06 -6.37 4.99
CA CYS A 219 10.15 -6.12 4.05
C CYS A 219 9.95 -4.79 3.34
N ASN A 220 10.80 -3.82 3.67
CA ASN A 220 10.79 -2.49 3.06
C ASN A 220 12.00 -2.36 2.13
N ILE A 221 11.78 -1.97 0.88
CA ILE A 221 12.83 -1.84 -0.14
C ILE A 221 12.77 -0.43 -0.71
N GLU A 222 13.92 0.23 -0.76
CA GLU A 222 14.11 1.51 -1.43
C GLU A 222 15.33 1.40 -2.34
N LYS A 223 15.11 1.27 -3.65
CA LYS A 223 16.16 1.06 -4.67
C LYS A 223 17.09 -0.12 -4.31
N ASP A 224 18.30 0.19 -3.86
CA ASP A 224 19.39 -0.76 -3.60
C ASP A 224 19.60 -1.02 -2.10
N ILE A 225 18.67 -0.58 -1.24
CA ILE A 225 18.66 -0.89 0.19
C ILE A 225 17.34 -1.55 0.61
N ALA A 226 17.39 -2.37 1.65
CA ALA A 226 16.22 -3.01 2.22
C ALA A 226 16.34 -3.22 3.73
N ILE A 227 15.19 -3.28 4.40
CA ILE A 227 15.05 -3.74 5.78
C ILE A 227 14.06 -4.91 5.76
N ALA A 228 14.45 -6.05 6.32
CA ALA A 228 13.58 -7.21 6.44
C ALA A 228 13.46 -7.66 7.89
N LYS A 229 12.25 -7.99 8.33
CA LYS A 229 11.95 -8.56 9.64
C LYS A 229 11.35 -9.94 9.45
N ILE A 230 11.90 -10.94 10.13
CA ILE A 230 11.38 -12.30 10.14
C ILE A 230 11.17 -12.79 11.56
N GLN A 231 10.21 -13.68 11.74
CA GLN A 231 10.24 -14.63 12.84
C GLN A 231 10.97 -15.88 12.36
N SER A 232 12.10 -16.23 12.95
CA SER A 232 12.85 -17.43 12.60
C SER A 232 12.74 -18.49 13.69
N GLN A 233 12.96 -19.74 13.30
CA GLN A 233 13.07 -20.87 14.20
C GLN A 233 14.31 -21.69 13.83
N PHE A 234 15.08 -22.08 14.83
CA PHE A 234 16.22 -23.02 14.72
C PHE A 234 16.14 -24.03 15.86
N GLY A 235 15.85 -25.29 15.52
CA GLY A 235 15.49 -26.31 16.52
C GLY A 235 14.24 -25.91 17.28
N SER A 236 14.35 -25.85 18.61
CA SER A 236 13.28 -25.40 19.51
C SER A 236 13.28 -23.88 19.76
N GLN A 237 14.33 -23.17 19.34
CA GLN A 237 14.52 -21.76 19.65
C GLN A 237 13.89 -20.90 18.57
N LYS A 238 13.22 -19.82 18.99
CA LYS A 238 12.60 -18.84 18.10
C LYS A 238 13.19 -17.47 18.31
N TYR A 239 13.19 -16.67 17.24
CA TYR A 239 13.77 -15.34 17.25
C TYR A 239 12.92 -14.39 16.41
N ILE A 240 12.94 -13.11 16.76
CA ILE A 240 12.66 -12.04 15.82
C ILE A 240 14.00 -11.51 15.33
N ASP A 241 14.27 -11.70 14.03
CA ASP A 241 15.45 -11.16 13.39
C ASP A 241 15.06 -9.95 12.52
N MET A 242 15.87 -8.90 12.58
CA MET A 242 15.81 -7.78 11.64
C MET A 242 17.13 -7.69 10.89
N PHE A 243 17.03 -7.54 9.58
CA PHE A 243 18.15 -7.45 8.66
C PHE A 243 18.13 -6.11 7.95
N THR A 244 19.29 -5.47 7.83
CA THR A 244 19.53 -4.43 6.83
C THR A 244 20.30 -5.04 5.67
N LEU A 245 19.81 -4.87 4.45
CA LEU A 245 20.41 -5.43 3.24
C LEU A 245 20.78 -4.32 2.26
N VAL A 246 21.84 -4.56 1.51
CA VAL A 246 22.28 -3.70 0.40
C VAL A 246 22.43 -4.59 -0.83
N LYS A 247 22.06 -4.05 -2.00
CA LYS A 247 22.23 -4.71 -3.28
C LYS A 247 23.65 -4.48 -3.81
N GLU A 248 24.40 -5.56 -3.97
CA GLU A 248 25.70 -5.57 -4.62
C GLU A 248 25.53 -6.10 -6.05
N VAL A 249 25.59 -5.19 -7.02
CA VAL A 249 25.37 -5.48 -8.45
C VAL A 249 23.99 -6.13 -8.68
N ASN A 250 23.93 -7.48 -8.70
CA ASN A 250 22.72 -8.27 -8.94
C ASN A 250 22.34 -9.18 -7.76
N GLU A 251 23.05 -9.10 -6.64
CA GLU A 251 22.78 -9.90 -5.44
C GLU A 251 22.47 -9.02 -4.25
N TRP A 252 21.54 -9.46 -3.39
CA TRP A 252 21.27 -8.79 -2.13
C TRP A 252 22.09 -9.46 -1.02
N LYS A 253 22.73 -8.65 -0.18
CA LYS A 253 23.55 -9.11 0.94
C LYS A 253 23.10 -8.42 2.22
N ILE A 254 23.05 -9.19 3.30
CA ILE A 254 22.78 -8.71 4.66
C ILE A 254 24.05 -8.05 5.19
N VAL A 255 23.92 -6.80 5.63
CA VAL A 255 25.00 -5.99 6.23
C VAL A 255 24.92 -6.01 7.76
N SER A 256 23.71 -6.12 8.31
CA SER A 256 23.53 -6.20 9.76
C SER A 256 22.36 -7.12 10.07
N LYS A 257 22.54 -7.92 11.12
CA LYS A 257 21.53 -8.69 11.79
C LYS A 257 21.38 -8.15 13.21
N ILE A 258 20.16 -7.83 13.62
CA ILE A 258 19.82 -7.65 15.03
C ILE A 258 18.71 -8.61 15.40
N TYR A 259 18.71 -9.13 16.63
CA TYR A 259 17.71 -10.11 17.02
C TYR A 259 17.31 -10.01 18.48
N ILE A 260 16.13 -10.57 18.77
CA ILE A 260 15.67 -10.90 20.12
C ILE A 260 15.21 -12.36 20.17
N PRO A 261 15.53 -13.12 21.23
CA PRO A 261 14.93 -14.43 21.45
C PRO A 261 13.45 -14.30 21.84
N LEU A 262 12.66 -15.30 21.47
CA LEU A 262 11.24 -15.44 21.82
C LEU A 262 11.02 -16.58 22.81
#